data_AF-A0A9Q1MUG5-F1
#
_entry.id   AF-A0A9Q1MUG5-F1
#
_cell.length_a   1.000
_cell.length_b   1.000
_cell.length_c   1.000
_cell.angle_alpha   90.00
_cell.angle_beta   90.00
_cell.angle_gamma   90.00
#
_symmetry.space_group_name_H-M   'P 1'
#
loop_
_entity.id
_entity.type
_entity.pdbx_description
1 polymer ?
#
loop_
_entity_poly.entity_id
_entity_poly.type
_entity_poly.pdbx_seq_one_letter_code
_entity_poly.pdbx_strand_id
1 'polypeptide(L)'
;MVSAAENPFKVILTGEFGKFYSLPALNDPRIAIRNRDNFQVKKEDVEKIIDWENTSPKLVEIPFKQSRVLLQDVTGVPAVVDLACMRDAMNKLGSVSAKINPLVPVDLVIDHSVQVDAVRSENAVQANMDL
;
A
#
# COMPACT_ATOMS: atom_id res chain seq x y z
N MET A 1 19.05 -23.57 17.23
CA MET A 1 19.14 -24.23 15.92
C MET A 1 17.93 -25.16 15.81
N VAL A 2 16.78 -24.63 15.38
CA VAL A 2 15.53 -25.38 15.27
C VAL A 2 15.25 -25.56 13.78
N SER A 3 15.17 -26.83 13.38
CA SER A 3 14.97 -27.30 12.02
C SER A 3 13.70 -26.72 11.41
N ALA A 4 13.81 -26.12 10.23
CA ALA A 4 12.69 -25.62 9.45
C ALA A 4 11.84 -26.81 8.99
N ALA A 5 10.71 -27.03 9.68
CA ALA A 5 9.70 -27.99 9.27
C ALA A 5 9.23 -27.66 7.84
N GLU A 6 9.20 -28.70 7.00
CA GLU A 6 8.90 -28.63 5.58
C GLU A 6 7.58 -27.92 5.31
N ASN A 7 7.63 -26.95 4.39
CA ASN A 7 6.49 -26.13 4.01
C ASN A 7 5.44 -26.98 3.27
N PRO A 8 4.24 -27.20 3.83
CA PRO A 8 3.21 -28.07 3.24
C PRO A 8 2.61 -27.51 1.94
N PHE A 9 3.01 -26.32 1.50
CA PHE A 9 2.51 -25.68 0.28
C PHE A 9 3.46 -25.79 -0.93
N LYS A 10 4.55 -26.56 -0.82
CA LYS A 10 5.53 -26.76 -1.91
C LYS A 10 4.93 -27.46 -3.14
N VAL A 11 3.83 -28.20 -2.98
CA VAL A 11 3.16 -28.96 -4.05
C VAL A 11 2.33 -28.05 -4.98
N ILE A 12 1.94 -26.85 -4.54
CA ILE A 12 1.02 -25.97 -5.28
C ILE A 12 1.73 -24.78 -5.96
N LEU A 13 2.97 -24.47 -5.55
CA LEU A 13 3.66 -23.23 -5.95
C LEU A 13 4.95 -23.53 -6.71
N THR A 14 4.92 -23.41 -8.04
CA THR A 14 6.06 -23.57 -8.97
C THR A 14 6.76 -22.24 -9.32
N GLY A 15 6.67 -21.22 -8.46
CA GLY A 15 7.28 -19.91 -8.72
C GLY A 15 8.73 -19.79 -8.21
N GLU A 16 9.65 -19.33 -9.07
CA GLU A 16 11.00 -18.92 -8.68
C GLU A 16 10.98 -17.58 -7.92
N PHE A 17 11.82 -17.46 -6.89
CA PHE A 17 11.92 -16.27 -6.05
C PHE A 17 12.68 -15.14 -6.80
N GLY A 18 12.09 -13.96 -6.95
CA GLY A 18 12.85 -12.73 -7.26
C GLY A 18 12.55 -11.94 -8.53
N LYS A 19 11.42 -12.14 -9.22
CA LYS A 19 11.02 -11.26 -10.35
C LYS A 19 9.53 -10.93 -10.30
N PHE A 20 9.17 -9.79 -9.72
CA PHE A 20 7.77 -9.33 -9.69
C PHE A 20 7.71 -7.88 -10.20
N TYR A 21 7.35 -7.69 -11.48
CA TYR A 21 7.20 -6.37 -12.09
C TYR A 21 5.83 -6.14 -12.78
N SER A 22 4.88 -7.08 -12.71
CA SER A 22 3.51 -6.89 -13.20
C SER A 22 2.54 -7.92 -12.60
N LEU A 23 1.24 -7.60 -12.53
CA LEU A 23 0.18 -8.51 -12.02
C LEU A 23 0.22 -9.91 -12.68
N PRO A 24 0.48 -10.07 -13.99
CA PRO A 24 0.69 -11.38 -14.61
C PRO A 24 1.97 -12.08 -14.15
N ALA A 25 3.04 -11.32 -13.88
CA ALA A 25 4.30 -11.86 -13.37
C ALA A 25 4.22 -12.28 -11.90
N LEU A 26 3.15 -11.90 -11.20
CA LEU A 26 3.02 -12.21 -9.79
C LEU A 26 2.88 -13.72 -9.58
N ASN A 27 2.15 -14.46 -10.43
CA ASN A 27 1.82 -15.90 -10.29
C ASN A 27 1.70 -16.40 -8.83
N ASP A 28 1.28 -15.48 -7.95
CA ASP A 28 1.38 -15.59 -6.51
C ASP A 28 0.03 -15.15 -5.97
N PRO A 29 -0.89 -16.10 -5.81
CA PRO A 29 -2.22 -15.82 -5.30
C PRO A 29 -2.19 -15.43 -3.80
N ARG A 30 -1.01 -15.36 -3.15
CA ARG A 30 -0.89 -15.10 -1.71
C ARG A 30 -1.45 -13.74 -1.30
N ILE A 31 -1.46 -12.68 -2.11
CA ILE A 31 -1.99 -11.37 -1.66
C ILE A 31 -3.52 -11.39 -1.50
N ALA A 32 -4.23 -11.94 -2.48
CA ALA A 32 -5.68 -12.07 -2.41
C ALA A 32 -6.10 -13.16 -1.41
N ILE A 33 -5.34 -14.27 -1.33
CA ILE A 33 -5.60 -15.35 -0.36
C ILE A 33 -5.34 -14.89 1.08
N ARG A 34 -4.25 -14.16 1.35
CA ARG A 34 -3.91 -13.69 2.71
C ARG A 34 -4.91 -12.68 3.25
N ASN A 35 -5.51 -11.87 2.38
CA ASN A 35 -6.50 -10.86 2.74
C ASN A 35 -7.95 -11.33 2.53
N ARG A 36 -8.16 -12.63 2.26
CA ARG A 36 -9.50 -13.19 2.08
C ARG A 36 -10.27 -13.11 3.40
N ASP A 37 -11.24 -12.22 3.45
CA ASP A 37 -12.11 -11.99 4.61
C ASP A 37 -13.59 -12.32 4.31
N ASN A 38 -13.89 -12.81 3.09
CA ASN A 38 -15.24 -13.05 2.56
C ASN A 38 -16.17 -11.81 2.63
N PHE A 39 -15.61 -10.62 2.81
CA PHE A 39 -16.34 -9.36 2.85
C PHE A 39 -15.80 -8.40 1.79
N GLN A 40 -14.55 -7.94 1.94
CA GLN A 40 -13.86 -7.11 0.95
C GLN A 40 -13.18 -7.95 -0.13
N VAL A 41 -12.69 -9.14 0.21
CA VAL A 41 -12.05 -10.07 -0.72
C VAL A 41 -12.78 -11.41 -0.68
N LYS A 42 -13.57 -11.70 -1.73
CA LYS A 42 -14.33 -12.95 -1.85
C LYS A 42 -13.51 -14.04 -2.53
N LYS A 43 -13.97 -15.29 -2.39
CA LYS A 43 -13.38 -16.44 -3.08
C LYS A 43 -13.41 -16.27 -4.61
N GLU A 44 -14.54 -15.78 -5.11
CA GLU A 44 -14.74 -15.49 -6.54
C GLU A 44 -13.71 -14.48 -7.07
N ASP A 45 -13.30 -13.51 -6.26
CA ASP A 45 -12.32 -12.50 -6.66
C ASP A 45 -10.91 -13.09 -6.78
N VAL A 46 -10.56 -14.04 -5.90
CA VAL A 46 -9.32 -14.81 -6.03
C VAL A 46 -9.34 -15.64 -7.32
N GLU A 47 -10.46 -16.29 -7.63
CA GLU A 47 -10.61 -17.10 -8.84
C GLU A 47 -10.50 -16.24 -10.11
N LYS A 48 -11.09 -15.04 -10.13
CA LYS A 48 -10.96 -14.08 -11.24
C LYS A 48 -9.52 -13.62 -11.47
N ILE A 49 -8.74 -13.42 -10.39
CA ILE A 49 -7.33 -13.03 -10.46
C ILE A 49 -6.48 -14.19 -11.00
N ILE A 50 -6.77 -15.43 -10.59
CA ILE A 50 -6.09 -16.62 -11.11
C ILE A 50 -6.40 -16.82 -12.60
N ASP A 51 -7.65 -16.61 -13.01
CA ASP A 51 -8.12 -16.70 -14.41
C ASP A 51 -7.94 -15.38 -15.19
N TRP A 52 -6.88 -14.63 -14.88
CA TRP A 52 -6.62 -13.29 -15.45
C TRP A 52 -6.69 -13.24 -16.98
N GLU A 53 -6.15 -14.26 -17.66
CA GLU A 53 -6.09 -14.31 -19.13
C GLU A 53 -7.49 -14.21 -19.76
N ASN A 54 -8.50 -14.82 -19.12
CA ASN A 54 -9.88 -14.82 -19.59
C ASN A 54 -10.73 -13.68 -18.99
N THR A 55 -10.35 -13.14 -17.83
CA THR A 55 -11.10 -12.08 -17.14
C THR A 55 -10.67 -10.68 -17.53
N SER A 56 -9.40 -10.46 -17.88
CA SER A 56 -8.86 -9.16 -18.26
C SER A 56 -9.59 -8.52 -19.46
N PRO A 57 -9.87 -9.24 -20.57
CA PRO A 57 -10.65 -8.67 -21.69
C PRO A 57 -12.09 -8.30 -21.34
N LYS A 58 -12.62 -8.84 -20.24
CA LYS A 58 -13.99 -8.59 -19.76
C LYS A 58 -14.07 -7.42 -18.77
N LEU A 59 -12.94 -6.74 -18.50
CA LEU A 59 -12.83 -5.60 -17.60
C LEU A 59 -13.44 -5.87 -16.21
N VAL A 60 -13.21 -7.07 -15.68
CA VAL A 60 -13.74 -7.46 -14.38
C VAL A 60 -12.99 -6.73 -13.27
N GLU A 61 -13.73 -6.13 -12.34
CA GLU A 61 -13.15 -5.48 -11.17
C GLU A 61 -12.54 -6.50 -10.21
N ILE A 62 -11.39 -6.15 -9.63
CA ILE A 62 -10.68 -6.95 -8.65
C ILE A 62 -10.31 -6.11 -7.42
N PRO A 63 -10.52 -6.62 -6.20
CA PRO A 63 -10.07 -5.94 -5.00
C PRO A 63 -8.55 -6.02 -4.87
N PHE A 64 -7.90 -4.89 -4.63
CA PHE A 64 -6.45 -4.82 -4.42
C PHE A 64 -6.14 -4.13 -3.10
N LYS A 65 -5.62 -4.91 -2.15
CA LYS A 65 -5.21 -4.41 -0.83
C LYS A 65 -3.69 -4.36 -0.76
N GLN A 66 -3.15 -3.15 -0.76
CA GLN A 66 -1.71 -2.88 -0.71
C GLN A 66 -1.14 -3.26 0.66
N SER A 67 0.17 -3.52 0.70
CA SER A 67 0.90 -3.82 1.94
C SER A 67 1.35 -2.57 2.70
N ARG A 68 1.50 -1.43 2.00
CA ARG A 68 1.88 -0.12 2.56
C ARG A 68 1.44 1.01 1.63
N VAL A 69 1.46 2.24 2.13
CA VAL A 69 1.19 3.46 1.35
C VAL A 69 2.41 4.39 1.47
N LEU A 70 2.81 5.00 0.35
CA LEU A 70 3.83 6.05 0.31
C LEU A 70 3.12 7.36 -0.04
N LEU A 71 3.29 8.39 0.78
CA LEU A 71 2.75 9.72 0.58
C LEU A 71 3.89 10.73 0.37
N GLN A 72 3.67 11.69 -0.51
CA GLN A 72 4.50 12.89 -0.63
C GLN A 72 3.83 14.05 0.11
N ASP A 73 4.57 15.06 0.52
CA ASP A 73 4.13 16.19 1.35
C ASP A 73 2.85 16.89 0.88
N VAL A 74 2.72 17.24 -0.39
CA VAL A 74 1.54 17.94 -0.94
C VAL A 74 0.24 17.14 -0.77
N THR A 75 0.31 15.81 -0.87
CA THR A 75 -0.86 14.92 -0.68
C THR A 75 -0.95 14.36 0.74
N GLY A 76 0.16 14.33 1.46
CA GLY A 76 0.25 13.83 2.83
C GLY A 76 -0.36 14.78 3.84
N VAL A 77 -0.13 16.09 3.70
CA VAL A 77 -0.72 17.10 4.57
C VAL A 77 -2.25 17.03 4.58
N PRO A 78 -2.97 17.10 3.44
CA PRO A 78 -4.43 16.98 3.45
C PRO A 78 -4.90 15.62 3.96
N ALA A 79 -4.19 14.52 3.66
CA ALA A 79 -4.54 13.20 4.20
C ALA A 79 -4.45 13.13 5.74
N VAL A 80 -3.45 13.78 6.35
CA VAL A 80 -3.33 13.87 7.81
C VAL A 80 -4.42 14.76 8.40
N VAL A 81 -4.77 15.85 7.73
CA VAL A 81 -5.90 16.71 8.12
C VAL A 81 -7.22 15.92 8.09
N ASP A 82 -7.47 15.11 7.07
CA ASP A 82 -8.66 14.26 6.98
C ASP A 82 -8.73 13.26 8.14
N LEU A 83 -7.60 12.63 8.50
CA LEU A 83 -7.52 11.75 9.67
C LEU A 83 -7.86 12.49 10.97
N ALA A 84 -7.37 13.72 11.13
CA ALA A 84 -7.69 14.55 12.30
C ALA A 84 -9.19 14.90 12.34
N CYS A 85 -9.76 15.33 11.21
CA CYS A 85 -11.18 15.63 11.06
C CYS A 85 -12.06 14.41 11.38
N MET A 86 -11.68 13.22 10.90
CA MET A 86 -12.38 11.97 11.20
C MET A 86 -12.31 11.61 12.69
N ARG A 87 -11.17 11.85 13.35
CA ARG A 87 -11.05 11.66 14.81
C ARG A 87 -11.95 12.60 15.58
N ASP A 88 -12.01 13.87 15.19
CA ASP A 88 -12.89 14.86 15.79
C ASP A 88 -14.37 14.52 15.59
N ALA A 89 -14.75 14.06 14.39
CA ALA A 89 -16.09 13.57 14.10
C ALA A 89 -16.46 12.37 14.98
N MET A 90 -15.54 11.42 15.16
CA MET A 90 -15.75 10.25 16.03
C MET A 90 -15.94 10.65 17.49
N ASN A 91 -15.16 11.61 18.00
CA ASN A 91 -15.32 12.15 19.34
C ASN A 91 -16.69 12.82 19.53
N LYS A 92 -17.14 13.63 18.55
CA LYS A 92 -18.47 14.27 18.58
C LYS A 92 -19.61 13.26 18.60
N LEU A 93 -19.42 12.09 17.98
CA LEU A 93 -20.38 10.98 18.00
C LEU A 93 -20.30 10.11 19.26
N GLY A 94 -19.45 10.46 20.24
CA GLY A 94 -19.26 9.68 21.47
C GLY A 94 -18.55 8.35 21.26
N SER A 95 -17.87 8.17 20.12
CA SER A 95 -17.13 6.97 19.77
C SER A 95 -15.64 7.12 20.05
N VAL A 96 -14.90 6.02 19.97
CA VAL A 96 -13.46 6.00 20.24
C VAL A 96 -12.69 6.49 19.02
N SER A 97 -12.19 7.73 19.05
CA SER A 97 -11.37 8.32 17.97
C SER A 97 -10.10 7.52 17.65
N ALA A 98 -9.55 6.79 18.62
CA ALA A 98 -8.39 5.92 18.39
C ALA A 98 -8.65 4.77 17.39
N LYS A 99 -9.91 4.52 16.99
CA LYS A 99 -10.22 3.60 15.88
C LYS A 99 -9.84 4.18 14.51
N ILE A 100 -9.64 5.48 14.41
CA ILE A 100 -9.20 6.15 13.19
C ILE A 100 -7.67 6.15 13.13
N ASN A 101 -7.14 5.10 12.51
CA ASN A 101 -5.73 4.90 12.26
C ASN A 101 -5.51 4.19 10.92
N PRO A 102 -4.40 4.47 10.21
CA PRO A 102 -4.02 3.68 9.04
C PRO A 102 -3.88 2.19 9.39
N LEU A 103 -4.46 1.32 8.57
CA LEU A 103 -4.42 -0.14 8.77
C LEU A 103 -3.15 -0.79 8.21
N VAL A 104 -2.45 -0.07 7.35
CA VAL A 104 -1.17 -0.48 6.75
C VAL A 104 -0.13 0.58 7.07
N PRO A 105 1.17 0.22 7.09
CA PRO A 105 2.24 1.19 7.25
C PRO A 105 2.14 2.31 6.21
N VAL A 106 2.34 3.54 6.65
CA VAL A 106 2.36 4.74 5.81
C VAL A 106 3.66 5.48 6.03
N ASP A 107 4.33 5.81 4.94
CA ASP A 107 5.56 6.60 4.96
C ASP A 107 5.29 7.92 4.26
N LEU A 108 5.60 9.02 4.93
CA LEU A 108 5.48 10.38 4.40
C LEU A 108 6.87 10.90 4.07
N VAL A 109 7.10 11.20 2.80
CA VAL A 109 8.34 11.79 2.30
C VAL A 109 8.08 13.27 2.02
N ILE A 110 8.99 14.11 2.50
CA ILE A 110 8.96 15.56 2.26
C ILE A 110 10.02 15.85 1.19
N ASP A 111 9.56 16.12 -0.03
CA ASP A 111 10.42 16.29 -1.20
C ASP A 111 9.99 17.42 -2.15
N HIS A 112 8.78 17.98 -2.00
CA HIS A 112 8.29 19.08 -2.84
C HIS A 112 8.23 20.43 -2.11
N SER A 113 8.77 20.51 -0.90
CA SER A 113 8.78 21.73 -0.08
C SER A 113 9.97 22.64 -0.31
N VAL A 114 11.08 22.12 -0.81
CA VAL A 114 12.30 22.91 -1.07
C VAL A 114 12.25 23.49 -2.48
N GLN A 115 12.36 24.82 -2.58
CA GLN A 115 12.46 25.54 -3.84
C GLN A 115 13.92 25.90 -4.15
N VAL A 116 14.21 26.15 -5.43
CA VAL A 116 15.56 26.52 -5.87
C VAL A 116 15.62 28.04 -6.04
N ASP A 117 15.94 28.74 -4.95
CA ASP A 117 16.07 30.21 -4.93
C ASP A 117 17.52 30.68 -5.13
N ALA A 118 18.49 29.92 -4.62
CA ALA A 118 19.91 30.12 -4.82
C ALA A 118 20.51 28.99 -5.69
N VAL A 119 21.37 29.38 -6.65
CA VAL A 119 22.10 28.45 -7.52
C VAL A 119 23.57 28.83 -7.63
N ARG A 120 24.43 27.86 -7.95
CA ARG A 120 25.83 28.08 -8.34
C ARG A 120 26.70 28.79 -7.28
N SER A 121 26.33 28.68 -6.01
CA SER A 121 27.14 29.13 -4.87
C SER A 121 27.41 27.96 -3.91
N GLU A 122 28.52 28.01 -3.18
CA GLU A 122 28.85 26.97 -2.18
C GLU A 122 27.77 26.88 -1.08
N ASN A 123 27.08 27.99 -0.81
CA ASN A 123 26.02 28.08 0.20
C ASN A 123 24.60 27.81 -0.35
N ALA A 124 24.46 27.43 -1.63
CA ALA A 124 23.14 27.31 -2.28
C ALA A 124 22.22 26.28 -1.59
N VAL A 125 22.75 25.14 -1.16
CA VAL A 125 21.97 24.10 -0.48
C VAL A 125 21.41 24.61 0.85
N GLN A 126 22.26 25.26 1.66
CA GLN A 126 21.85 25.82 2.94
C GLN A 126 20.80 26.92 2.75
N ALA A 127 21.04 27.84 1.81
CA ALA A 127 20.12 28.92 1.51
C ALA A 127 18.74 28.43 1.04
N ASN A 128 18.68 27.36 0.25
CA ASN A 128 17.41 26.78 -0.21
C ASN A 128 16.66 25.99 0.88
N MET A 129 17.36 25.57 1.94
CA MET A 129 16.78 24.80 3.06
C MET A 129 16.31 25.69 4.22
N ASP A 130 16.88 26.89 4.35
CA ASP A 130 16.57 27.84 5.44
C ASP A 130 15.35 28.75 5.13
N LEU A 131 14.86 28.72 3.89
CA LEU A 131 13.68 29.45 3.42
C LEU A 131 12.38 28.66 3.71
#